data_AF-A0A1Y2GE63-F1
#
_entry.id   AF-A0A1Y2GE63-F1
#
_cell.length_a   1.000
_cell.length_b   1.000
_cell.length_c   1.000
_cell.angle_alpha   90.00
_cell.angle_beta   90.00
_cell.angle_gamma   90.00
#
_symmetry.space_group_name_H-M   'P 1'
#
loop_
_entity.id
_entity.type
_entity.pdbx_description
1 polymer ?
#
loop_
_entity_poly.entity_id
_entity_poly.type
_entity_poly.pdbx_seq_one_letter_code
_entity_poly.pdbx_strand_id
1 'polypeptide(L)'
;MVSVNVYLDKQEYGKDKVRLLKVHRDSKVHRVDDLTIRCLLSGSSFTTSYTEASNKAVVATDSIKNTCYVLAKSSKVVDTLELFAAELGNHFLDTYNWVEGAHVTIIRHRWARMNIDGKPHTHSFWRDGEETRQTDLFVKRAAGGRRTVELKSAIDGLLVLKTTGSSFEDFVRDEYTTLAETKDRILSTCVDAQWEFNIPSAPTENLLSTMAQIPFNKIYESVREVTCKTFAEDESASVQATLYKMAAQSISNWRSLNRVSYALPNRHFFAVDLSYFKGTKNLAEHADVYQPLTDPSGLITATVARSPDTSARL
;
A
#
# COMPACT_ATOMS: atom_id res chain seq x y z
N MET A 1 10.78 -44.46 -18.40
CA MET A 1 10.56 -43.20 -17.66
C MET A 1 9.18 -43.27 -17.04
N VAL A 2 9.06 -43.04 -15.74
CA VAL A 2 7.74 -42.95 -15.09
C VAL A 2 7.12 -41.65 -15.57
N SER A 3 5.98 -41.71 -16.28
CA SER A 3 5.27 -40.49 -16.67
C SER A 3 4.67 -39.86 -15.41
N VAL A 4 5.11 -38.67 -15.06
CA VAL A 4 4.47 -37.87 -14.02
C VAL A 4 3.28 -37.17 -14.65
N ASN A 5 2.08 -37.42 -14.12
CA ASN A 5 0.89 -36.66 -14.51
C ASN A 5 0.96 -35.27 -13.86
N VAL A 6 0.88 -34.23 -14.69
CA VAL A 6 0.89 -32.83 -14.27
C VAL A 6 -0.36 -32.11 -14.77
N TYR A 7 -0.80 -31.07 -14.05
CA TYR A 7 -1.93 -30.22 -14.45
C TYR A 7 -1.66 -28.75 -14.05
N LEU A 8 -2.39 -27.82 -14.67
CA LEU A 8 -2.31 -26.39 -14.36
C LEU A 8 -3.25 -26.07 -13.18
N ASP A 9 -2.68 -25.82 -11.99
CA ASP A 9 -3.46 -25.58 -10.76
C ASP A 9 -4.07 -24.18 -10.69
N LYS A 10 -3.29 -23.14 -11.00
CA LYS A 10 -3.73 -21.74 -11.05
C LYS A 10 -2.99 -21.00 -12.15
N GLN A 11 -3.66 -20.03 -12.77
CA GLN A 11 -3.03 -19.13 -13.74
C GLN A 11 -3.64 -17.73 -13.69
N GLU A 12 -2.80 -16.75 -14.02
CA GLU A 12 -3.18 -15.39 -14.34
C GLU A 12 -2.15 -14.83 -15.33
N TYR A 13 -2.58 -13.95 -16.24
CA TYR A 13 -1.66 -13.27 -17.16
C TYR A 13 -2.18 -11.88 -17.49
N GLY A 14 -1.30 -10.99 -17.95
CA GLY A 14 -1.75 -9.69 -18.43
C GLY A 14 -0.60 -8.73 -18.68
N LYS A 15 -0.77 -7.47 -18.27
CA LYS A 15 0.24 -6.43 -18.46
C LYS A 15 0.65 -5.83 -17.12
N ASP A 16 1.95 -5.65 -16.94
CA ASP A 16 2.56 -5.00 -15.79
C ASP A 16 3.26 -3.69 -16.20
N LYS A 17 3.52 -2.82 -15.23
CA LYS A 17 4.27 -1.56 -15.36
C LYS A 17 3.73 -0.61 -16.44
N VAL A 18 2.42 -0.56 -16.63
CA VAL A 18 1.79 0.41 -17.54
C VAL A 18 1.87 1.80 -16.90
N ARG A 19 2.82 2.62 -17.35
CA ARG A 19 2.96 4.02 -16.94
C ARG A 19 1.93 4.90 -17.64
N LEU A 20 1.23 5.74 -16.87
CA LEU A 20 0.39 6.80 -17.40
C LEU A 20 0.39 8.04 -16.49
N LEU A 21 0.22 9.21 -17.08
CA LEU A 21 0.00 10.47 -16.38
C LEU A 21 -1.33 11.05 -16.84
N LYS A 22 -2.27 11.27 -15.93
CA LYS A 22 -3.50 12.02 -16.22
C LYS A 22 -3.40 13.43 -15.63
N VAL A 23 -3.63 14.43 -16.47
CA VAL A 23 -3.73 15.84 -16.05
C VAL A 23 -5.19 16.25 -16.05
N HIS A 24 -5.69 16.71 -14.90
CA HIS A 24 -7.02 17.28 -14.76
C HIS A 24 -6.92 18.79 -14.95
N ARG A 25 -7.61 19.32 -15.97
CA ARG A 25 -7.69 20.75 -16.32
C ARG A 25 -9.13 21.26 -16.25
N ASP A 26 -9.86 20.78 -15.26
CA ASP A 26 -11.23 21.17 -14.92
C ASP A 26 -11.31 22.59 -14.35
N SER A 27 -10.17 23.15 -13.89
CA SER A 27 -10.04 24.53 -13.43
C SER A 27 -8.68 25.14 -13.84
N LYS A 28 -8.45 26.42 -13.49
CA LYS A 28 -7.13 27.07 -13.63
C LYS A 28 -6.05 26.39 -12.78
N VAL A 29 -6.43 25.66 -11.73
CA VAL A 29 -5.52 24.90 -10.88
C VAL A 29 -5.52 23.44 -11.36
N HIS A 30 -4.47 23.04 -12.05
CA HIS A 30 -4.35 21.69 -12.59
C HIS A 30 -4.08 20.68 -11.48
N ARG A 31 -4.56 19.43 -11.62
CA ARG A 31 -4.18 18.28 -10.78
C ARG A 31 -3.54 17.20 -11.65
N VAL A 32 -2.74 16.32 -11.05
CA VAL A 32 -2.07 15.23 -11.76
C VAL A 32 -2.19 13.89 -11.02
N ASP A 33 -2.35 12.81 -11.78
CA ASP A 33 -2.26 11.42 -11.34
C ASP A 33 -1.17 10.72 -12.17
N ASP A 34 0.00 10.49 -11.58
CA ASP A 34 1.11 9.72 -12.17
C ASP A 34 1.02 8.28 -11.66
N LEU A 35 0.59 7.36 -12.52
CA LEU A 35 0.21 6.01 -12.15
C LEU A 35 1.12 4.96 -12.80
N THR A 36 1.31 3.85 -12.10
CA THR A 36 1.79 2.58 -12.65
C THR A 36 0.73 1.52 -12.41
N ILE A 37 0.24 0.90 -13.49
CA ILE A 37 -0.88 -0.03 -13.44
C ILE A 37 -0.42 -1.42 -13.86
N ARG A 38 -0.90 -2.42 -13.13
CA ARG A 38 -0.85 -3.84 -13.49
C ARG A 38 -2.27 -4.38 -13.58
N CYS A 39 -2.56 -5.12 -14.64
CA CYS A 39 -3.84 -5.82 -14.84
C CYS A 39 -3.54 -7.27 -15.23
N LEU A 40 -4.00 -8.21 -14.43
CA LEU A 40 -3.90 -9.65 -14.68
C LEU A 40 -5.30 -10.26 -14.75
N LEU A 41 -5.52 -11.18 -15.69
CA LEU A 41 -6.80 -11.84 -15.95
C LEU A 41 -6.67 -13.33 -15.63
N SER A 42 -7.70 -13.90 -15.02
CA SER A 42 -7.79 -15.32 -14.68
C SER A 42 -9.11 -15.92 -15.16
N GLY A 43 -9.11 -17.23 -15.41
CA GLY A 43 -10.28 -17.99 -15.86
C GLY A 43 -9.91 -19.31 -16.52
N SER A 44 -10.83 -20.27 -16.47
CA SER A 44 -10.64 -21.64 -16.97
C SER A 44 -10.42 -21.72 -18.49
N SER A 45 -11.01 -20.80 -19.26
CA SER A 45 -10.88 -20.77 -20.72
C SER A 45 -9.45 -20.47 -21.20
N PHE A 46 -8.60 -19.93 -20.32
CA PHE A 46 -7.19 -19.69 -20.63
C PHE A 46 -6.33 -20.95 -20.53
N THR A 47 -6.78 -22.04 -19.91
CA THR A 47 -5.98 -23.27 -19.75
C THR A 47 -5.40 -23.77 -21.07
N THR A 48 -6.20 -23.73 -22.15
CA THR A 48 -5.78 -24.17 -23.49
C THR A 48 -4.62 -23.36 -24.08
N SER A 49 -4.37 -22.12 -23.64
CA SER A 49 -3.19 -21.37 -24.08
C SER A 49 -1.89 -21.93 -23.49
N TYR A 50 -1.96 -22.56 -22.32
CA TYR A 50 -0.82 -23.19 -21.65
C TYR A 50 -0.64 -24.65 -22.09
N THR A 51 -1.74 -25.41 -22.16
CA THR A 51 -1.68 -26.86 -22.35
C THR A 51 -1.73 -27.29 -23.81
N GLU A 52 -2.31 -26.46 -24.69
CA GLU A 52 -2.57 -26.79 -26.10
C GLU A 52 -2.02 -25.74 -27.08
N ALA A 53 -1.29 -24.73 -26.57
CA ALA A 53 -0.80 -23.59 -27.34
C ALA A 53 -1.91 -22.85 -28.14
N SER A 54 -3.15 -22.87 -27.63
CA SER A 54 -4.30 -22.22 -28.26
C SER A 54 -4.51 -20.80 -27.73
N ASN A 55 -4.31 -19.80 -28.58
CA ASN A 55 -4.49 -18.39 -28.20
C ASN A 55 -5.94 -17.87 -28.34
N LYS A 56 -6.92 -18.73 -28.64
CA LYS A 56 -8.30 -18.30 -28.97
C LYS A 56 -8.98 -17.49 -27.87
N ALA A 57 -8.73 -17.85 -26.60
CA ALA A 57 -9.31 -17.15 -25.46
C ALA A 57 -8.46 -15.96 -24.98
N VAL A 58 -7.22 -15.81 -25.50
CA VAL A 58 -6.24 -14.85 -24.98
C VAL A 58 -6.58 -13.43 -25.43
N VAL A 59 -6.78 -12.54 -24.46
CA VAL A 59 -6.78 -11.10 -24.64
C VAL A 59 -5.33 -10.65 -24.69
N ALA A 60 -4.85 -10.21 -25.86
CA ALA A 60 -3.47 -9.80 -26.01
C ALA A 60 -3.07 -8.77 -24.93
N THR A 61 -1.90 -8.95 -24.33
CA THR A 61 -1.47 -8.05 -23.24
C THR A 61 -1.32 -6.60 -23.71
N ASP A 62 -1.02 -6.38 -25.00
CA ASP A 62 -1.06 -5.05 -25.61
C ASP A 62 -2.48 -4.43 -25.59
N SER A 63 -3.53 -5.21 -25.82
CA SER A 63 -4.92 -4.76 -25.68
C SER A 63 -5.23 -4.36 -24.24
N ILE A 64 -4.75 -5.11 -23.24
CA ILE A 64 -4.89 -4.75 -21.81
C ILE A 64 -4.22 -3.40 -21.50
N LYS A 65 -3.01 -3.15 -22.05
CA LYS A 65 -2.33 -1.86 -21.97
C LYS A 65 -3.17 -0.73 -22.61
N ASN A 66 -3.70 -0.97 -23.81
CA ASN A 66 -4.52 0.01 -24.53
C ASN A 66 -5.81 0.31 -23.75
N THR A 67 -6.46 -0.70 -23.16
CA THR A 67 -7.62 -0.55 -22.27
C THR A 67 -7.31 0.37 -21.09
N CYS A 68 -6.14 0.24 -20.45
CA CYS A 68 -5.74 1.13 -19.36
C CYS A 68 -5.71 2.61 -19.80
N TYR A 69 -5.15 2.90 -20.97
CA TYR A 69 -5.10 4.28 -21.50
C TYR A 69 -6.49 4.81 -21.91
N VAL A 70 -7.29 3.98 -22.59
CA VAL A 70 -8.63 4.36 -23.05
C VAL A 70 -9.55 4.64 -21.86
N LEU A 71 -9.56 3.75 -20.86
CA LEU A 71 -10.38 3.96 -19.67
C LEU A 71 -9.87 5.10 -18.80
N ALA A 72 -8.55 5.30 -18.68
CA ALA A 72 -8.03 6.49 -18.00
C ALA A 72 -8.49 7.79 -18.68
N LYS A 73 -8.65 7.81 -20.00
CA LYS A 73 -9.14 8.98 -20.75
C LYS A 73 -10.62 9.27 -20.49
N SER A 74 -11.48 8.25 -20.46
CA SER A 74 -12.94 8.41 -20.29
C SER A 74 -13.41 8.45 -18.84
N SER A 75 -12.65 7.83 -17.91
CA SER A 75 -13.03 7.70 -16.51
C SER A 75 -13.07 9.05 -15.80
N LYS A 76 -14.05 9.20 -14.90
CA LYS A 76 -14.20 10.37 -14.01
C LYS A 76 -13.59 10.16 -12.63
N VAL A 77 -13.11 8.95 -12.32
CA VAL A 77 -12.71 8.53 -10.97
C VAL A 77 -11.24 8.13 -10.86
N VAL A 78 -10.42 8.47 -11.85
CA VAL A 78 -8.96 8.18 -11.86
C VAL A 78 -8.23 8.73 -10.63
N ASP A 79 -8.75 9.80 -10.02
CA ASP A 79 -8.21 10.38 -8.80
C ASP A 79 -8.56 9.59 -7.52
N THR A 80 -9.36 8.53 -7.63
CA THR A 80 -9.68 7.57 -6.57
C THR A 80 -9.29 6.17 -7.03
N LEU A 81 -8.09 5.72 -6.63
CA LEU A 81 -7.45 4.53 -7.22
C LEU A 81 -8.32 3.28 -7.12
N GLU A 82 -8.97 3.09 -5.98
CA GLU A 82 -9.82 1.95 -5.67
C GLU A 82 -11.02 1.86 -6.64
N LEU A 83 -11.62 3.01 -6.96
CA LEU A 83 -12.73 3.08 -7.93
C LEU A 83 -12.23 2.88 -9.35
N PHE A 84 -11.08 3.44 -9.70
CA PHE A 84 -10.52 3.25 -11.04
C PHE A 84 -10.04 1.80 -11.26
N ALA A 85 -9.47 1.15 -10.24
CA ALA A 85 -9.14 -0.27 -10.28
C ALA A 85 -10.40 -1.13 -10.47
N ALA A 86 -11.51 -0.79 -9.80
CA ALA A 86 -12.79 -1.44 -10.00
C ALA A 86 -13.36 -1.22 -11.40
N GLU A 87 -13.23 -0.02 -11.97
CA GLU A 87 -13.65 0.29 -13.34
C GLU A 87 -12.88 -0.54 -14.37
N LEU A 88 -11.55 -0.63 -14.22
CA LEU A 88 -10.69 -1.48 -15.06
C LEU A 88 -11.05 -2.96 -14.94
N GLY A 89 -11.13 -3.48 -13.71
CA GLY A 89 -11.42 -4.88 -13.44
C GLY A 89 -12.79 -5.28 -13.95
N ASN A 90 -13.82 -4.45 -13.70
CA ASN A 90 -15.17 -4.72 -14.14
C ASN A 90 -15.30 -4.64 -15.68
N HIS A 91 -14.58 -3.73 -16.34
CA HIS A 91 -14.55 -3.68 -17.81
C HIS A 91 -14.07 -5.00 -18.43
N PHE A 92 -12.99 -5.60 -17.92
CA PHE A 92 -12.51 -6.87 -18.45
C PHE A 92 -13.53 -7.99 -18.28
N LEU A 93 -14.19 -8.04 -17.12
CA LEU A 93 -15.22 -9.02 -16.88
C LEU A 93 -16.44 -8.79 -17.77
N ASP A 94 -16.91 -7.57 -17.94
CA ASP A 94 -18.10 -7.27 -18.76
C ASP A 94 -17.85 -7.47 -20.25
N THR A 95 -16.63 -7.18 -20.71
CA THR A 95 -16.25 -7.30 -22.13
C THR A 95 -16.01 -8.76 -22.55
N TYR A 96 -15.39 -9.56 -21.68
CA TYR A 96 -14.99 -10.92 -21.98
C TYR A 96 -15.72 -11.91 -21.05
N ASN A 97 -16.78 -12.53 -21.56
CA ASN A 97 -17.65 -13.41 -20.76
C ASN A 97 -16.94 -14.64 -20.17
N TRP A 98 -15.84 -15.09 -20.79
CA TRP A 98 -15.00 -16.20 -20.31
C TRP A 98 -13.94 -15.80 -19.27
N VAL A 99 -13.77 -14.51 -18.99
CA VAL A 99 -12.89 -14.04 -17.91
C VAL A 99 -13.65 -14.14 -16.59
N GLU A 100 -13.02 -14.81 -15.62
CA GLU A 100 -13.63 -15.12 -14.32
C GLU A 100 -13.13 -14.17 -13.23
N GLY A 101 -11.89 -13.68 -13.34
CA GLY A 101 -11.30 -12.73 -12.40
C GLY A 101 -10.38 -11.72 -13.09
N ALA A 102 -10.33 -10.52 -12.51
CA ALA A 102 -9.42 -9.45 -12.91
C ALA A 102 -8.73 -8.86 -11.68
N HIS A 103 -7.41 -8.97 -11.63
CA HIS A 103 -6.56 -8.46 -10.56
C HIS A 103 -5.86 -7.19 -11.05
N VAL A 104 -6.19 -6.06 -10.45
CA VAL A 104 -5.70 -4.73 -10.80
C VAL A 104 -4.93 -4.15 -9.63
N THR A 105 -3.67 -3.84 -9.86
CA THR A 105 -2.83 -3.10 -8.91
C THR A 105 -2.52 -1.72 -9.50
N ILE A 106 -2.69 -0.66 -8.71
CA ILE A 106 -2.36 0.71 -9.12
C ILE A 106 -1.47 1.35 -8.07
N ILE A 107 -0.32 1.84 -8.52
CA ILE A 107 0.61 2.65 -7.73
C ILE A 107 0.50 4.09 -8.21
N ARG A 108 0.17 5.02 -7.31
CA ARG A 108 0.26 6.47 -7.54
C ARG A 108 1.58 7.00 -7.00
N HIS A 109 2.34 7.60 -7.91
CA HIS A 109 3.53 8.37 -7.60
C HIS A 109 3.14 9.76 -7.11
N ARG A 110 3.72 10.17 -5.98
CA ARG A 110 3.38 11.45 -5.35
C ARG A 110 3.99 12.63 -6.11
N TRP A 111 3.18 13.68 -6.27
CA TRP A 111 3.58 14.98 -6.80
C TRP A 111 3.03 16.07 -5.88
N ALA A 112 3.88 16.63 -5.02
CA ALA A 112 3.54 17.78 -4.20
C ALA A 112 3.48 19.05 -5.04
N ARG A 113 2.46 19.86 -4.80
CA ARG A 113 2.33 21.17 -5.44
C ARG A 113 3.39 22.12 -4.87
N MET A 114 4.10 22.81 -5.75
CA MET A 114 5.06 23.82 -5.33
C MET A 114 4.34 25.02 -4.69
N ASN A 115 4.91 25.57 -3.62
CA ASN A 115 4.48 26.85 -3.04
C ASN A 115 5.49 27.94 -3.45
N ILE A 116 5.00 28.98 -4.14
CA ILE A 116 5.80 30.14 -4.56
C ILE A 116 5.24 31.36 -3.83
N ASP A 117 6.09 32.10 -3.12
CA ASP A 117 5.71 33.27 -2.32
C ASP A 117 4.52 33.02 -1.37
N GLY A 118 4.55 31.86 -0.69
CA GLY A 118 3.51 31.45 0.26
C GLY A 118 2.19 30.99 -0.38
N LYS A 119 2.13 30.85 -1.71
CA LYS A 119 0.92 30.46 -2.44
C LYS A 119 1.13 29.18 -3.26
N PRO A 120 0.17 28.24 -3.27
CA PRO A 120 0.27 27.05 -4.11
C PRO A 120 0.26 27.40 -5.61
N HIS A 121 1.23 26.89 -6.37
CA HIS A 121 1.33 27.12 -7.81
C HIS A 121 0.23 26.39 -8.58
N THR A 122 -0.26 26.98 -9.66
CA THR A 122 -1.44 26.45 -10.38
C THR A 122 -1.15 25.17 -11.16
N HIS A 123 0.10 24.91 -11.55
CA HIS A 123 0.44 23.79 -12.44
C HIS A 123 1.87 23.24 -12.29
N SER A 124 2.58 23.56 -11.20
CA SER A 124 3.95 23.09 -10.97
C SER A 124 4.03 22.21 -9.74
N PHE A 125 4.76 21.11 -9.85
CA PHE A 125 4.85 20.05 -8.86
C PHE A 125 6.30 19.59 -8.70
N TRP A 126 6.62 19.02 -7.54
CA TRP A 126 7.89 18.38 -7.22
C TRP A 126 7.64 17.05 -6.50
N ARG A 127 8.65 16.18 -6.42
CA ARG A 127 8.58 14.93 -5.66
C ARG A 127 9.17 15.15 -4.28
N ASP A 128 8.32 15.08 -3.26
CA ASP A 128 8.66 15.29 -1.85
C ASP A 128 8.80 13.96 -1.11
N GLY A 129 9.73 13.14 -1.57
CA GLY A 129 9.97 11.78 -1.08
C GLY A 129 9.51 10.69 -2.06
N GLU A 130 9.80 9.45 -1.70
CA GLU A 130 9.52 8.25 -2.51
C GLU A 130 8.23 7.51 -2.06
N GLU A 131 7.50 8.06 -1.09
CA GLU A 131 6.21 7.50 -0.63
C GLU A 131 5.24 7.35 -1.82
N THR A 132 4.65 6.16 -1.93
CA THR A 132 3.58 5.89 -2.89
C THR A 132 2.26 5.56 -2.21
N ARG A 133 1.15 5.89 -2.86
CA ARG A 133 -0.18 5.37 -2.53
C ARG A 133 -0.50 4.22 -3.47
N GLN A 134 -0.94 3.10 -2.94
CA GLN A 134 -1.25 1.92 -3.74
C GLN A 134 -2.66 1.41 -3.49
N THR A 135 -3.22 0.71 -4.47
CA THR A 135 -4.38 -0.15 -4.29
C THR A 135 -4.16 -1.48 -5.02
N ASP A 136 -4.69 -2.54 -4.44
CA ASP A 136 -4.68 -3.88 -4.99
C ASP A 136 -6.11 -4.44 -4.92
N LEU A 137 -6.72 -4.64 -6.09
CA LEU A 137 -8.11 -5.07 -6.23
C LEU A 137 -8.16 -6.37 -7.02
N PHE A 138 -8.80 -7.39 -6.47
CA PHE A 138 -9.18 -8.59 -7.20
C PHE A 138 -10.70 -8.70 -7.25
N VAL A 139 -11.27 -8.50 -8.44
CA VAL A 139 -12.71 -8.66 -8.69
C VAL A 139 -12.97 -9.98 -9.42
N LYS A 140 -13.98 -10.73 -8.96
CA LYS A 140 -14.37 -12.03 -9.51
C LYS A 140 -15.85 -12.08 -9.86
N ARG A 141 -16.18 -12.94 -10.83
CA ARG A 141 -17.56 -13.45 -11.01
C ARG A 141 -17.96 -14.28 -9.80
N ALA A 142 -19.18 -14.06 -9.33
CA ALA A 142 -19.83 -14.90 -8.32
C ALA A 142 -21.22 -15.35 -8.81
N ALA A 143 -21.79 -16.35 -8.14
CA ALA A 143 -23.10 -16.88 -8.49
C ALA A 143 -24.20 -15.80 -8.45
N GLY A 144 -25.24 -15.97 -9.27
CA GLY A 144 -26.40 -15.08 -9.29
C GLY A 144 -26.14 -13.69 -9.89
N GLY A 145 -25.21 -13.57 -10.85
CA GLY A 145 -24.93 -12.29 -11.52
C GLY A 145 -24.22 -11.26 -10.63
N ARG A 146 -23.46 -11.75 -9.64
CA ARG A 146 -22.80 -10.91 -8.64
C ARG A 146 -21.30 -10.80 -8.88
N ARG A 147 -20.70 -9.82 -8.22
CA ARG A 147 -19.26 -9.64 -8.11
C ARG A 147 -18.83 -9.79 -6.66
N THR A 148 -17.65 -10.38 -6.45
CA THR A 148 -16.92 -10.31 -5.18
C THR A 148 -15.64 -9.51 -5.40
N VAL A 149 -15.24 -8.76 -4.38
CA VAL A 149 -14.06 -7.90 -4.42
C VAL A 149 -13.21 -8.15 -3.19
N GLU A 150 -11.94 -8.50 -3.42
CA GLU A 150 -10.88 -8.41 -2.43
C GLU A 150 -10.14 -7.10 -2.70
N LEU A 151 -10.20 -6.14 -1.78
CA LEU A 151 -9.62 -4.82 -1.96
C LEU A 151 -8.67 -4.47 -0.82
N LYS A 152 -7.50 -3.98 -1.19
CA LYS A 152 -6.49 -3.41 -0.30
C LYS A 152 -6.08 -2.03 -0.80
N SER A 153 -5.72 -1.17 0.14
CA SER A 153 -4.95 0.05 -0.17
C SER A 153 -3.75 0.14 0.75
N ALA A 154 -2.73 0.87 0.32
CA ALA A 154 -1.49 0.97 1.04
C ALA A 154 -0.81 2.34 0.91
N ILE A 155 0.01 2.64 1.93
CA ILE A 155 1.13 3.57 1.89
C ILE A 155 2.38 2.71 1.86
N ASP A 156 3.30 3.01 0.95
CA ASP A 156 4.54 2.26 0.77
C ASP A 156 5.69 3.26 0.70
N GLY A 157 6.74 3.04 1.48
CA GLY A 157 7.94 3.89 1.44
C GLY A 157 7.87 5.21 2.22
N LEU A 158 6.97 5.37 3.20
CA LEU A 158 6.90 6.60 4.01
C LEU A 158 8.06 6.65 5.02
N LEU A 159 9.14 7.36 4.69
CA LEU A 159 10.31 7.51 5.56
C LEU A 159 10.07 8.56 6.66
N VAL A 160 10.21 8.15 7.92
CA VAL A 160 10.06 9.01 9.10
C VAL A 160 11.21 8.81 10.09
N LEU A 161 11.51 9.86 10.87
CA LEU A 161 12.52 9.86 11.92
C LEU A 161 12.07 10.74 13.08
N LYS A 162 12.27 10.26 14.30
CA LYS A 162 12.21 11.07 15.52
C LYS A 162 13.50 10.90 16.31
N THR A 163 13.97 11.99 16.92
CA THR A 163 15.29 12.06 17.54
C THR A 163 15.30 11.67 19.02
N THR A 164 14.12 11.56 19.63
CA THR A 164 13.92 11.23 21.05
C THR A 164 12.52 10.62 21.22
N GLY A 165 12.15 10.30 22.46
CA GLY A 165 10.85 9.75 22.83
C GLY A 165 10.67 8.30 22.37
N SER A 166 11.77 7.57 22.21
CA SER A 166 11.76 6.13 21.99
C SER A 166 12.73 5.47 22.95
N SER A 167 12.27 4.42 23.61
CA SER A 167 13.10 3.57 24.46
C SER A 167 13.09 2.12 23.97
N PHE A 168 13.97 1.30 24.54
CA PHE A 168 13.93 -0.15 24.43
C PHE A 168 14.68 -0.76 25.61
N GLU A 169 13.91 -1.26 26.56
CA GLU A 169 14.35 -1.78 27.87
C GLU A 169 13.56 -3.06 28.18
N ASP A 170 13.97 -3.79 29.20
CA ASP A 170 13.31 -4.99 29.73
C ASP A 170 13.15 -6.13 28.69
N PHE A 171 14.05 -6.18 27.71
CA PHE A 171 14.09 -7.28 26.74
C PHE A 171 14.85 -8.49 27.30
N VAL A 172 14.57 -9.67 26.74
CA VAL A 172 15.22 -10.93 27.14
C VAL A 172 16.74 -10.79 27.05
N ARG A 173 17.44 -11.23 28.10
CA ARG A 173 18.89 -11.30 28.15
C ARG A 173 19.34 -12.74 28.29
N ASP A 174 20.13 -13.20 27.34
CA ASP A 174 20.71 -14.53 27.26
C ASP A 174 22.20 -14.44 26.86
N GLU A 175 22.82 -15.60 26.59
CA GLU A 175 24.22 -15.68 26.18
C GLU A 175 24.55 -15.00 24.83
N TYR A 176 23.55 -14.59 24.05
CA TYR A 176 23.72 -13.91 22.76
C TYR A 176 23.50 -12.39 22.85
N THR A 177 23.13 -11.87 24.02
CA THR A 177 22.66 -10.49 24.17
C THR A 177 23.80 -9.51 24.50
N THR A 178 24.25 -8.75 23.49
CA THR A 178 25.22 -7.65 23.66
C THR A 178 24.58 -6.26 23.68
N LEU A 179 23.31 -6.15 23.28
CA LEU A 179 22.59 -4.89 23.21
C LEU A 179 22.41 -4.30 24.62
N ALA A 180 22.81 -3.04 24.77
CA ALA A 180 22.51 -2.24 25.94
C ALA A 180 21.06 -1.74 25.88
N GLU A 181 20.40 -1.71 27.04
CA GLU A 181 19.11 -1.05 27.19
C GLU A 181 19.27 0.46 27.00
N THR A 182 18.21 1.10 26.50
CA THR A 182 18.21 2.55 26.36
C THR A 182 16.85 3.16 26.69
N LYS A 183 16.90 4.23 27.49
CA LYS A 183 15.75 5.06 27.86
C LYS A 183 15.38 6.08 26.81
N ASP A 184 16.35 6.44 25.95
CA ASP A 184 16.13 7.36 24.85
C ASP A 184 17.01 7.00 23.66
N ARG A 185 16.43 7.02 22.45
CA ARG A 185 17.12 6.74 21.20
C ARG A 185 16.41 7.38 20.03
N ILE A 186 17.16 7.56 18.95
CA ILE A 186 16.61 7.82 17.63
C ILE A 186 15.78 6.60 17.18
N LEU A 187 14.59 6.87 16.64
CA LEU A 187 13.78 5.89 15.94
C LEU A 187 13.56 6.38 14.51
N SER A 188 13.93 5.56 13.52
CA SER A 188 13.62 5.80 12.12
C SER A 188 13.07 4.54 11.47
N THR A 189 12.10 4.71 10.59
CA THR A 189 11.48 3.60 9.85
C THR A 189 11.02 4.08 8.48
N CYS A 190 10.96 3.15 7.53
CA CYS A 190 10.30 3.33 6.25
C CYS A 190 8.96 2.59 6.32
N VAL A 191 7.87 3.34 6.52
CA VAL A 191 6.57 2.77 6.83
C VAL A 191 5.92 2.20 5.59
N ASP A 192 5.64 0.90 5.65
CA ASP A 192 4.72 0.22 4.75
C ASP A 192 3.45 -0.13 5.53
N ALA A 193 2.34 0.50 5.19
CA ALA A 193 1.05 0.33 5.84
C ALA A 193 0.00 -0.11 4.81
N GLN A 194 -0.71 -1.21 5.06
CA GLN A 194 -1.72 -1.76 4.17
C GLN A 194 -3.01 -2.01 4.95
N TRP A 195 -4.17 -1.69 4.35
CA TRP A 195 -5.46 -2.00 4.95
C TRP A 195 -6.38 -2.71 3.96
N GLU A 196 -7.13 -3.68 4.49
CA GLU A 196 -8.08 -4.51 3.76
C GLU A 196 -9.50 -4.03 4.07
N PHE A 197 -10.31 -3.86 3.02
CA PHE A 197 -11.67 -3.40 3.14
C PHE A 197 -12.66 -4.56 3.31
N ASN A 198 -13.74 -4.33 4.05
CA ASN A 198 -14.92 -5.20 4.04
C ASN A 198 -15.88 -4.72 2.94
N ILE A 199 -15.73 -5.28 1.73
CA ILE A 199 -16.61 -4.99 0.60
C ILE A 199 -17.63 -6.12 0.47
N PRO A 200 -18.93 -5.88 0.69
CA PRO A 200 -19.93 -6.90 0.46
C PRO A 200 -19.98 -7.25 -1.03
N SER A 201 -20.32 -8.50 -1.33
CA SER A 201 -20.66 -8.87 -2.71
C SER A 201 -21.79 -7.97 -3.20
N ALA A 202 -21.74 -7.53 -4.46
CA ALA A 202 -22.75 -6.66 -5.06
C ALA A 202 -23.28 -7.26 -6.38
N PRO A 203 -24.52 -6.95 -6.79
CA PRO A 203 -24.96 -7.15 -8.17
C PRO A 203 -24.00 -6.49 -9.15
N THR A 204 -23.79 -7.09 -10.32
CA THR A 204 -22.78 -6.63 -11.30
C THR A 204 -22.98 -5.17 -11.67
N GLU A 205 -24.22 -4.77 -11.95
CA GLU A 205 -24.61 -3.41 -12.31
C GLU A 205 -24.39 -2.38 -11.19
N ASN A 206 -24.31 -2.83 -9.93
CA ASN A 206 -24.21 -1.96 -8.76
C ASN A 206 -22.82 -1.95 -8.13
N LEU A 207 -21.84 -2.70 -8.63
CA LEU A 207 -20.52 -2.81 -8.00
C LEU A 207 -19.87 -1.42 -7.79
N LEU A 208 -19.80 -0.61 -8.83
CA LEU A 208 -19.18 0.71 -8.78
C LEU A 208 -19.95 1.67 -7.84
N SER A 209 -21.29 1.63 -7.84
CA SER A 209 -22.10 2.48 -6.97
C SER A 209 -22.01 2.07 -5.50
N THR A 210 -21.91 0.77 -5.20
CA THR A 210 -21.62 0.26 -3.85
C THR A 210 -20.25 0.72 -3.37
N MET A 211 -19.20 0.56 -4.19
CA MET A 211 -17.86 1.01 -3.81
C MET A 211 -17.75 2.53 -3.66
N ALA A 212 -18.49 3.30 -4.47
CA ALA A 212 -18.50 4.76 -4.39
C ALA A 212 -19.06 5.32 -3.07
N GLN A 213 -19.73 4.49 -2.26
CA GLN A 213 -20.17 4.88 -0.91
C GLN A 213 -19.00 4.92 0.10
N ILE A 214 -17.86 4.31 -0.22
CA ILE A 214 -16.70 4.27 0.65
C ILE A 214 -15.79 5.48 0.35
N PRO A 215 -15.47 6.32 1.35
CA PRO A 215 -14.69 7.53 1.13
C PRO A 215 -13.17 7.23 1.09
N PHE A 216 -12.73 6.48 0.08
CA PHE A 216 -11.35 5.95 -0.02
C PHE A 216 -10.24 7.00 0.17
N ASN A 217 -10.37 8.18 -0.43
CA ASN A 217 -9.38 9.24 -0.28
C ASN A 217 -9.28 9.75 1.17
N LYS A 218 -10.41 9.90 1.87
CA LYS A 218 -10.43 10.31 3.29
C LYS A 218 -9.86 9.22 4.19
N ILE A 219 -10.10 7.95 3.86
CA ILE A 219 -9.52 6.81 4.59
C ILE A 219 -7.99 6.83 4.45
N TYR A 220 -7.47 6.98 3.23
CA TYR A 220 -6.02 7.13 2.99
C TYR A 220 -5.42 8.29 3.79
N GLU A 221 -6.03 9.48 3.72
CA GLU A 221 -5.59 10.67 4.47
C GLU A 221 -5.59 10.41 5.99
N SER A 222 -6.65 9.80 6.50
CA SER A 222 -6.80 9.47 7.92
C SER A 222 -5.79 8.44 8.39
N VAL A 223 -5.51 7.39 7.62
CA VAL A 223 -4.49 6.39 7.98
C VAL A 223 -3.12 7.06 8.04
N ARG A 224 -2.75 7.84 7.01
CA ARG A 224 -1.48 8.57 6.97
C ARG A 224 -1.33 9.55 8.13
N GLU A 225 -2.40 10.28 8.46
CA GLU A 225 -2.44 11.19 9.59
C GLU A 225 -2.21 10.44 10.92
N VAL A 226 -2.94 9.34 11.14
CA VAL A 226 -2.76 8.47 12.32
C VAL A 226 -1.32 7.98 12.40
N THR A 227 -0.76 7.46 11.31
CA THR A 227 0.64 7.03 11.25
C THR A 227 1.59 8.15 11.71
N CYS A 228 1.55 9.32 11.06
CA CYS A 228 2.48 10.41 11.36
C CYS A 228 2.27 10.96 12.78
N LYS A 229 1.01 11.13 13.19
CA LYS A 229 0.68 11.69 14.51
C LYS A 229 1.10 10.74 15.63
N THR A 230 0.73 9.46 15.55
CA THR A 230 1.14 8.47 16.55
C THR A 230 2.66 8.30 16.57
N PHE A 231 3.35 8.31 15.43
CA PHE A 231 4.80 8.25 15.41
C PHE A 231 5.45 9.43 16.15
N ALA A 232 4.92 10.64 15.95
CA ALA A 232 5.45 11.87 16.53
C ALA A 232 5.12 12.02 18.03
N GLU A 233 3.92 11.65 18.46
CA GLU A 233 3.41 11.91 19.81
C GLU A 233 3.60 10.73 20.78
N ASP A 234 3.82 9.51 20.30
CA ASP A 234 3.95 8.34 21.17
C ASP A 234 5.33 8.27 21.84
N GLU A 235 5.37 8.24 23.17
CA GLU A 235 6.55 7.81 23.94
C GLU A 235 6.72 6.29 23.74
N SER A 236 7.56 5.94 22.77
CA SER A 236 7.58 4.61 22.15
C SER A 236 8.43 3.64 22.95
N ALA A 237 7.78 2.75 23.71
CA ALA A 237 8.46 1.67 24.43
C ALA A 237 9.05 0.59 23.50
N SER A 238 8.47 0.43 22.30
CA SER A 238 8.97 -0.45 21.25
C SER A 238 8.27 -0.15 19.93
N VAL A 239 8.89 -0.55 18.82
CA VAL A 239 8.28 -0.43 17.48
C VAL A 239 6.96 -1.20 17.43
N GLN A 240 6.90 -2.38 18.07
CA GLN A 240 5.71 -3.22 18.16
C GLN A 240 4.53 -2.49 18.81
N ALA A 241 4.77 -1.82 19.94
CA ALA A 241 3.72 -1.13 20.68
C ALA A 241 3.16 0.07 19.90
N THR A 242 4.04 0.87 19.31
CA THR A 242 3.65 2.02 18.49
C THR A 242 2.93 1.59 17.20
N LEU A 243 3.40 0.52 16.54
CA LEU A 243 2.74 -0.10 15.40
C LEU A 243 1.30 -0.50 15.74
N TYR A 244 1.11 -1.19 16.86
CA TYR A 244 -0.21 -1.61 17.30
C TYR A 244 -1.15 -0.42 17.52
N LYS A 245 -0.67 0.65 18.16
CA LYS A 245 -1.45 1.89 18.38
C LYS A 245 -1.92 2.50 17.05
N MET A 246 -1.02 2.62 16.06
CA MET A 246 -1.36 3.13 14.73
C MET A 246 -2.44 2.28 14.06
N ALA A 247 -2.23 0.96 14.01
CA ALA A 247 -3.14 0.04 13.35
C ALA A 247 -4.52 0.00 14.04
N ALA A 248 -4.54 -0.06 15.37
CA ALA A 248 -5.77 -0.07 16.18
C ALA A 248 -6.57 1.24 16.03
N GLN A 249 -5.91 2.39 15.97
CA GLN A 249 -6.58 3.67 15.75
C GLN A 249 -7.12 3.78 14.31
N SER A 250 -6.30 3.42 13.30
CA SER A 250 -6.73 3.42 11.89
C SER A 250 -7.97 2.56 11.66
N ILE A 251 -7.98 1.32 12.16
CA ILE A 251 -9.14 0.44 12.00
C ILE A 251 -10.36 0.95 12.80
N SER A 252 -10.16 1.54 13.99
CA SER A 252 -11.28 2.05 14.79
C SER A 252 -11.98 3.24 14.15
N ASN A 253 -11.26 4.09 13.41
CA ASN A 253 -11.82 5.26 12.74
C ASN A 253 -12.77 4.91 11.58
N TRP A 254 -12.63 3.71 10.97
CA TRP A 254 -13.32 3.38 9.74
C TRP A 254 -13.95 1.98 9.76
N ARG A 255 -15.28 1.92 9.78
CA ARG A 255 -16.05 0.66 9.77
C ARG A 255 -15.82 -0.18 8.50
N SER A 256 -15.48 0.47 7.39
CA SER A 256 -15.16 -0.19 6.12
C SER A 256 -13.84 -0.96 6.15
N LEU A 257 -12.99 -0.78 7.17
CA LEU A 257 -11.73 -1.51 7.32
C LEU A 257 -11.93 -2.78 8.15
N ASN A 258 -11.39 -3.89 7.62
CA ASN A 258 -11.41 -5.21 8.24
C ASN A 258 -10.08 -5.53 8.94
N ARG A 259 -8.96 -5.18 8.30
CA ARG A 259 -7.59 -5.48 8.77
C ARG A 259 -6.67 -4.33 8.41
N VAL A 260 -5.73 -4.00 9.29
CA VAL A 260 -4.66 -3.02 9.04
C VAL A 260 -3.33 -3.68 9.40
N SER A 261 -2.41 -3.69 8.45
CA SER A 261 -1.09 -4.31 8.56
C SER A 261 0.00 -3.27 8.40
N TYR A 262 1.08 -3.45 9.13
CA TYR A 262 2.28 -2.63 9.01
C TYR A 262 3.52 -3.52 8.89
N ALA A 263 4.49 -3.06 8.12
CA ALA A 263 5.88 -3.52 8.14
C ALA A 263 6.78 -2.32 8.39
N LEU A 264 7.55 -2.38 9.48
CA LEU A 264 8.37 -1.28 9.99
C LEU A 264 9.82 -1.77 10.17
N PRO A 265 10.71 -1.55 9.18
CA PRO A 265 12.13 -1.76 9.39
C PRO A 265 12.68 -0.71 10.36
N ASN A 266 13.30 -1.13 11.45
CA ASN A 266 14.03 -0.27 12.37
C ASN A 266 15.37 0.12 11.73
N ARG A 267 15.43 1.33 11.18
CA ARG A 267 16.64 1.89 10.56
C ARG A 267 17.51 2.49 11.65
N HIS A 268 18.67 1.87 11.88
CA HIS A 268 19.52 2.19 13.02
C HIS A 268 20.36 3.44 12.82
N PHE A 269 20.46 4.23 13.88
CA PHE A 269 21.38 5.36 14.03
C PHE A 269 22.16 5.13 15.32
N PHE A 270 23.44 4.73 15.21
CA PHE A 270 24.27 4.48 16.38
C PHE A 270 25.13 5.70 16.70
N ALA A 271 25.15 6.09 17.98
CA ALA A 271 26.07 7.11 18.44
C ALA A 271 27.52 6.64 18.22
N VAL A 272 28.36 7.49 17.66
CA VAL A 272 29.76 7.15 17.37
C VAL A 272 30.59 7.36 18.62
N ASP A 273 31.30 6.35 19.10
CA ASP A 273 32.31 6.57 20.14
C ASP A 273 33.40 7.48 19.55
N LEU A 274 33.72 8.58 20.23
CA LEU A 274 34.78 9.53 19.85
C LEU A 274 35.80 9.70 20.98
N SER A 275 35.73 8.88 22.03
CA SER A 275 36.59 9.00 23.22
C SER A 275 38.07 8.81 22.91
N TYR A 276 38.41 8.05 21.87
CA TYR A 276 39.78 7.87 21.39
C TYR A 276 40.40 9.14 20.78
N PHE A 277 39.59 10.15 20.43
CA PHE A 277 40.05 11.45 19.98
C PHE A 277 40.05 12.46 21.13
N LYS A 278 41.09 12.39 21.97
CA LYS A 278 41.32 13.31 23.09
C LYS A 278 40.16 13.34 24.11
N GLY A 279 39.45 12.23 24.30
CA GLY A 279 38.36 12.14 25.26
C GLY A 279 37.08 12.87 24.85
N THR A 280 36.90 13.17 23.56
CA THR A 280 35.67 13.78 23.03
C THR A 280 34.45 12.93 23.40
N LYS A 281 33.46 13.53 24.05
CA LYS A 281 32.23 12.84 24.48
C LYS A 281 31.17 12.88 23.39
N ASN A 282 30.60 11.74 23.03
CA ASN A 282 29.51 11.62 22.03
C ASN A 282 28.63 10.37 22.26
N LEU A 283 28.61 9.83 23.49
CA LEU A 283 27.77 8.70 23.86
C LEU A 283 26.76 9.14 24.93
N ALA A 284 25.68 8.37 25.10
CA ALA A 284 24.62 8.61 26.07
C ALA A 284 24.09 10.06 26.00
N GLU A 285 24.03 10.78 27.11
CA GLU A 285 23.50 12.16 27.18
C GLU A 285 24.30 13.20 26.38
N HIS A 286 25.50 12.84 25.89
CA HIS A 286 26.35 13.69 25.08
C HIS A 286 26.24 13.42 23.57
N ALA A 287 25.43 12.44 23.15
CA ALA A 287 25.38 12.01 21.76
C ALA A 287 24.64 13.03 20.86
N ASP A 288 25.38 13.68 19.96
CA ASP A 288 24.85 14.54 18.91
C ASP A 288 25.34 14.16 17.49
N VAL A 289 26.32 13.23 17.39
CA VAL A 289 26.80 12.64 16.14
C VAL A 289 26.48 11.14 16.07
N TYR A 290 25.76 10.75 15.02
CA TYR A 290 25.30 9.38 14.80
C TYR A 290 25.74 8.85 13.44
N GLN A 291 26.01 7.55 13.36
CA GLN A 291 26.21 6.80 12.13
C GLN A 291 24.88 6.17 11.69
N PRO A 292 24.27 6.63 10.58
CA PRO A 292 23.15 5.92 9.97
C PRO A 292 23.64 4.62 9.36
N LEU A 293 22.92 3.52 9.61
CA LEU A 293 23.20 2.23 8.98
C LEU A 293 22.15 1.92 7.93
N THR A 294 22.62 1.50 6.75
CA THR A 294 21.76 0.97 5.69
C THR A 294 21.29 -0.44 6.05
N ASP A 295 22.23 -1.27 6.51
CA ASP A 295 22.03 -2.69 6.82
C ASP A 295 22.92 -3.11 8.02
N PRO A 296 22.52 -4.14 8.78
CA PRO A 296 21.20 -4.78 8.79
C PRO A 296 20.13 -3.89 9.44
N SER A 297 18.85 -4.25 9.31
CA SER A 297 17.75 -3.62 10.04
C SER A 297 16.85 -4.68 10.69
N GLY A 298 16.35 -4.39 11.89
CA GLY A 298 15.28 -5.19 12.47
C GLY A 298 13.98 -4.97 11.67
N LEU A 299 13.20 -6.02 11.41
CA LEU A 299 11.92 -5.90 10.70
C LEU A 299 10.77 -6.28 11.64
N ILE A 300 9.87 -5.33 11.90
CA ILE A 300 8.72 -5.53 12.77
C ILE A 300 7.46 -5.50 11.92
N THR A 301 6.66 -6.56 11.97
CA THR A 301 5.41 -6.67 11.23
C THR A 301 4.26 -7.08 12.14
N ALA A 302 3.07 -6.52 11.94
CA ALA A 302 1.85 -7.07 12.52
C ALA A 302 0.62 -6.72 11.68
N THR A 303 -0.44 -7.52 11.84
CA THR A 303 -1.78 -7.22 11.31
C THR A 303 -2.78 -7.17 12.46
N VAL A 304 -3.45 -6.04 12.61
CA VAL A 304 -4.56 -5.85 13.56
C VAL A 304 -5.88 -6.01 12.81
N ALA A 305 -6.79 -6.81 13.37
CA ALA A 305 -8.10 -7.10 12.80
C ALA A 305 -9.19 -6.81 13.84
N ARG A 306 -10.43 -6.62 13.40
CA ARG A 306 -11.57 -6.54 14.33
C ARG A 306 -11.80 -7.90 14.98
N SER A 307 -12.18 -7.90 16.26
CA SER A 307 -12.58 -9.13 16.95
C SER A 307 -13.79 -9.77 16.25
N PRO A 308 -13.87 -11.11 16.16
CA PRO A 308 -14.95 -11.82 15.46
C PRO A 308 -16.39 -11.52 15.94
N ASP A 309 -16.55 -10.85 17.08
CA ASP A 309 -17.83 -10.65 17.78
C ASP A 309 -18.40 -9.23 17.75
N THR A 310 -18.00 -8.39 16.79
CA THR A 310 -18.73 -7.13 16.54
C THR A 310 -19.52 -7.20 15.25
N SER A 311 -20.84 -7.17 15.41
CA SER A 311 -21.92 -7.11 14.43
C SER A 311 -21.85 -5.88 13.50
N ALA A 312 -20.75 -5.74 12.77
CA ALA A 312 -20.58 -4.78 11.69
C ALA A 312 -20.24 -5.53 10.38
N ARG A 313 -21.17 -6.39 9.95
CA ARG A 313 -21.30 -6.69 8.53
C ARG A 313 -22.15 -5.56 7.95
N LEU A 314 -21.53 -4.72 7.10
CA LEU A 314 -22.26 -3.83 6.21
C LEU A 314 -23.10 -4.66 5.24
#